data_AF-A0A952TP08-F1
#
_entry.id   AF-A0A952TP08-F1
#
_cell.length_a   1.000
_cell.length_b   1.000
_cell.length_c   1.000
_cell.angle_alpha   90.00
_cell.angle_beta   90.00
_cell.angle_gamma   90.00
#
_symmetry.space_group_name_H-M   'P 1'
#
loop_
_entity.id
_entity.type
_entity.pdbx_description
1 polymer ?
#
loop_
_entity_poly.entity_id
_entity_poly.type
_entity_poly.pdbx_seq_one_letter_code
_entity_poly.pdbx_strand_id
1 'polypeptide(L)'
;MTRLLLATILLGATPVYGQTRATGVDPVTPEQQTTHDQVELHQKKLKKELKRDAPPEAIGRAKADVQKARVEANRQDMNQAMDSQTE
;
A
#
# COMPACT_ATOMS: atom_id res chain seq x y z
N MET A 1 -50.91 -18.21 -19.81
CA MET A 1 -50.19 -18.29 -18.52
C MET A 1 -48.95 -19.13 -18.74
N THR A 2 -47.78 -18.50 -18.88
CA THR A 2 -46.51 -19.24 -18.98
C THR A 2 -45.43 -18.39 -18.33
N ARG A 3 -45.13 -18.70 -17.06
CA ARG A 3 -44.03 -18.10 -16.30
C ARG A 3 -42.78 -18.93 -16.57
N LEU A 4 -41.86 -18.42 -17.38
CA LEU A 4 -40.53 -18.99 -17.48
C LEU A 4 -39.68 -18.40 -16.35
N LEU A 5 -39.39 -19.23 -15.34
CA LEU A 5 -38.45 -18.91 -14.26
C LEU A 5 -37.04 -18.84 -14.83
N LEU A 6 -36.52 -17.63 -15.04
CA LEU A 6 -35.09 -17.41 -15.26
C LEU A 6 -34.40 -17.38 -13.89
N ALA A 7 -33.83 -18.52 -13.48
CA ALA A 7 -32.88 -18.57 -12.37
C ALA A 7 -31.54 -18.04 -12.86
N THR A 8 -31.34 -16.72 -12.79
CA THR A 8 -30.03 -16.10 -13.03
C THR A 8 -29.13 -16.46 -11.86
N ILE A 9 -28.24 -17.42 -12.07
CA ILE A 9 -27.14 -17.72 -11.14
C ILE A 9 -26.20 -16.51 -11.17
N LEU A 10 -26.42 -15.59 -10.24
CA LEU A 10 -25.44 -14.56 -9.89
C LEU A 10 -24.28 -15.30 -9.21
N LEU A 11 -23.22 -15.58 -9.96
CA LEU A 11 -21.91 -15.87 -9.37
C LEU A 11 -21.55 -14.65 -8.51
N GLY A 12 -21.64 -14.82 -7.20
CA GLY A 12 -21.27 -13.79 -6.23
C GLY A 12 -19.80 -13.47 -6.37
N ALA A 13 -19.48 -12.41 -7.12
CA ALA A 13 -18.24 -11.68 -6.93
C ALA A 13 -18.38 -11.01 -5.56
N THR A 14 -17.86 -11.63 -4.51
CA THR A 14 -17.67 -10.96 -3.23
C THR A 14 -16.64 -9.84 -3.47
N PRO A 15 -17.01 -8.55 -3.38
CA PRO A 15 -16.02 -7.50 -3.43
C PRO A 15 -15.11 -7.67 -2.21
N VAL A 16 -13.85 -8.01 -2.45
CA VAL A 16 -12.81 -7.93 -1.42
C VAL A 16 -12.60 -6.44 -1.17
N TYR A 17 -13.33 -5.90 -0.19
CA TYR A 17 -13.19 -4.53 0.29
C TYR A 17 -11.84 -4.41 1.01
N GLY A 18 -10.79 -4.11 0.24
CA GLY A 18 -9.46 -3.78 0.74
C GLY A 18 -8.65 -3.15 -0.38
N GLN A 19 -7.87 -2.11 -0.08
CA GLN A 19 -6.92 -1.59 -1.07
C GLN A 19 -5.93 -2.72 -1.38
N THR A 20 -5.83 -3.11 -2.64
CA THR A 20 -4.81 -4.06 -3.11
C THR A 20 -3.63 -3.27 -3.67
N ARG A 21 -2.42 -3.84 -3.59
CA ARG A 21 -1.26 -3.27 -4.28
C ARG A 21 -1.42 -3.41 -5.79
N ALA A 22 -0.78 -2.53 -6.55
CA ALA A 22 -0.78 -2.58 -8.03
C ALA A 22 -0.28 -3.92 -8.61
N THR A 23 0.44 -4.71 -7.82
CA THR A 23 0.97 -6.04 -8.20
C THR A 23 0.51 -7.16 -7.26
N GLY A 24 -0.43 -6.91 -6.34
CA GLY A 24 -0.88 -7.88 -5.34
C GLY A 24 -2.31 -8.34 -5.60
N VAL A 25 -2.58 -9.61 -5.30
CA VAL A 25 -3.94 -10.17 -5.30
C VAL A 25 -4.58 -10.06 -3.92
N ASP A 26 -3.76 -9.96 -2.87
CA ASP A 26 -4.19 -9.87 -1.49
C ASP A 26 -4.44 -8.42 -1.04
N PRO A 27 -5.46 -8.18 -0.20
CA PRO A 27 -5.69 -6.88 0.40
C PRO A 27 -4.52 -6.49 1.32
N VAL A 28 -4.16 -5.21 1.28
CA VAL A 28 -3.12 -4.61 2.12
C VAL A 28 -3.52 -4.73 3.60
N THR A 29 -2.63 -5.26 4.43
CA THR A 29 -2.87 -5.37 5.88
C THR A 29 -2.82 -3.99 6.54
N PRO A 30 -3.52 -3.76 7.67
CA PRO A 30 -3.47 -2.49 8.39
C PRO A 30 -2.03 -2.05 8.76
N GLU A 31 -1.16 -3.00 9.07
CA GLU A 31 0.24 -2.78 9.40
C GLU A 31 1.05 -2.35 8.17
N GLN A 32 0.81 -2.97 7.01
CA GLN A 32 1.38 -2.51 5.74
C GLN A 32 0.90 -1.10 5.42
N GLN A 33 -0.41 -0.84 5.54
CA GLN A 33 -0.96 0.48 5.29
C GLN A 33 -0.26 1.55 6.16
N THR A 34 -0.06 1.26 7.44
CA THR A 34 0.59 2.16 8.40
C THR A 34 2.02 2.51 7.98
N THR A 35 2.81 1.53 7.53
CA THR A 35 4.18 1.81 7.07
C THR A 35 4.24 2.54 5.73
N HIS A 36 3.31 2.25 4.81
CA HIS A 36 3.19 2.99 3.56
C HIS A 36 2.74 4.44 3.79
N ASP A 37 1.89 4.69 4.77
CA ASP A 37 1.49 6.05 5.18
C ASP A 37 2.70 6.83 5.72
N GLN A 38 3.61 6.18 6.46
CA GLN A 38 4.86 6.82 6.90
C GLN A 38 5.77 7.17 5.72
N VAL A 39 5.90 6.26 4.74
CA VAL A 39 6.65 6.54 3.50
C VAL A 39 6.04 7.74 2.78
N GLU A 40 4.72 7.81 2.66
CA GLU A 40 4.02 8.92 2.02
C GLU A 40 4.24 10.25 2.77
N LEU A 41 4.22 10.24 4.11
CA LEU A 41 4.52 11.40 4.94
C LEU A 41 5.93 11.95 4.64
N HIS A 42 6.93 11.09 4.56
CA HIS A 42 8.30 11.51 4.24
C HIS A 42 8.43 12.01 2.80
N GLN A 43 7.72 11.41 1.84
CA GLN A 43 7.67 11.91 0.47
C GLN A 43 7.02 13.30 0.37
N LYS A 44 5.94 13.54 1.13
CA LYS A 44 5.31 14.87 1.24
C LYS A 44 6.29 15.91 1.80
N LYS A 45 7.09 15.56 2.81
CA LYS A 45 8.16 16.42 3.35
C LYS A 45 9.23 16.72 2.31
N LEU A 46 9.76 15.71 1.62
CA LEU A 46 10.74 15.89 0.55
C LEU A 46 10.19 16.79 -0.58
N LYS A 47 8.94 16.56 -1.02
CA LYS A 47 8.28 17.40 -2.02
C LYS A 47 8.15 18.84 -1.54
N LYS A 48 7.88 19.06 -0.26
CA LYS A 48 7.89 20.39 0.33
C LYS A 48 9.28 20.99 0.19
N GLU A 49 10.34 20.35 0.69
CA GLU A 49 11.72 20.84 0.61
C GLU A 49 12.17 21.17 -0.82
N LEU A 50 11.75 20.38 -1.82
CA LEU A 50 12.00 20.67 -3.24
C LEU A 50 11.24 21.92 -3.73
N LYS A 51 9.99 22.14 -3.30
CA LYS A 51 9.18 23.29 -3.73
C LYS A 51 9.65 24.63 -3.16
N ARG A 52 10.39 24.61 -2.06
CA ARG A 52 10.94 25.81 -1.39
C ARG A 52 12.43 26.00 -1.71
N ASP A 53 12.95 25.28 -2.71
CA ASP A 53 14.36 25.31 -3.12
C ASP A 53 15.32 25.23 -1.91
N ALA A 54 15.02 24.30 -0.99
CA ALA A 54 15.81 24.12 0.21
C ALA A 54 17.27 23.77 -0.12
N PRO A 55 18.23 24.05 0.79
CA PRO A 55 19.64 23.73 0.57
C PRO A 55 19.83 22.24 0.21
N PRO A 56 20.82 21.89 -0.66
CA PRO A 56 21.06 20.52 -1.09
C PRO A 56 21.19 19.52 0.07
N GLU A 57 21.79 19.93 1.18
CA GLU A 57 21.91 19.12 2.39
C GLU A 57 20.55 18.77 3.02
N ALA A 58 19.62 19.72 3.05
CA ALA A 58 18.27 19.50 3.56
C ALA A 58 17.47 18.55 2.67
N ILE A 59 17.60 18.71 1.35
CA ILE A 59 17.04 17.77 0.37
C ILE A 59 17.66 16.38 0.54
N GLY A 60 18.98 16.30 0.74
CA GLY A 60 19.71 15.07 0.99
C GLY A 60 19.21 14.32 2.22
N ARG A 61 19.04 15.02 3.35
CA ARG A 61 18.44 14.45 4.57
C ARG A 61 17.02 13.96 4.33
N ALA A 62 16.17 14.76 3.68
CA ALA A 62 14.80 14.37 3.39
C ALA A 62 14.71 13.13 2.45
N LYS A 63 15.64 12.99 1.49
CA LYS A 63 15.75 11.78 0.66
C LYS A 63 16.17 10.56 1.48
N ALA A 64 17.13 10.72 2.37
CA ALA A 64 17.58 9.64 3.26
C ALA A 64 16.44 9.15 4.16
N ASP A 65 15.62 10.06 4.69
CA ASP A 65 14.44 9.71 5.50
C ASP A 65 13.41 8.90 4.71
N VAL A 66 13.12 9.29 3.45
CA VAL A 66 12.25 8.51 2.55
C VAL A 66 12.80 7.12 2.31
N GLN A 67 14.12 7.01 2.06
CA GLN A 67 14.75 5.71 1.81
C GLN A 67 14.70 4.82 3.04
N LYS A 68 14.95 5.36 4.23
CA LYS A 68 14.85 4.62 5.49
C LYS A 68 13.44 4.10 5.73
N ALA A 69 12.41 4.93 5.51
CA ALA A 69 11.02 4.52 5.62
C ALA A 69 10.66 3.41 4.62
N ARG A 70 11.15 3.48 3.38
CA ARG A 70 10.93 2.44 2.36
C ARG A 70 11.57 1.11 2.73
N VAL A 71 12.80 1.14 3.24
CA VAL A 71 13.49 -0.07 3.70
C VAL A 71 12.72 -0.73 4.84
N GLU A 72 12.21 0.06 5.78
CA GLU A 72 11.40 -0.46 6.89
C GLU A 72 10.07 -1.04 6.40
N ALA A 73 9.33 -0.33 5.53
CA ALA A 73 8.08 -0.83 4.96
C ALA A 73 8.30 -2.15 4.20
N ASN A 74 9.35 -2.24 3.38
CA ASN A 74 9.69 -3.47 2.66
C ASN A 74 10.10 -4.61 3.59
N ARG A 75 10.83 -4.31 4.69
CA ARG A 75 11.18 -5.30 5.70
C ARG A 75 9.92 -5.88 6.35
N GLN A 76 8.96 -5.03 6.69
CA GLN A 76 7.69 -5.48 7.27
C GLN A 76 6.84 -6.27 6.28
N ASP A 77 6.77 -5.82 5.02
CA ASP A 77 6.13 -6.59 3.94
C ASP A 77 6.73 -8.00 3.83
N MET A 78 8.06 -8.13 3.90
CA MET A 78 8.74 -9.43 3.83
C MET A 78 8.42 -10.33 5.02
N ASN A 79 8.44 -9.79 6.24
CA ASN A 79 8.13 -10.57 7.44
C ASN A 79 6.69 -11.12 7.37
N GLN A 80 5.73 -10.30 6.98
CA GLN A 80 4.34 -10.74 6.84
C GLN A 80 4.14 -11.76 5.71
N ALA A 81 4.84 -11.57 4.59
CA ALA A 81 4.82 -12.56 3.51
C ALA A 81 5.37 -13.92 3.98
N MET A 82 6.43 -13.93 4.79
CA MET A 82 6.96 -15.16 5.38
C MET A 82 5.97 -15.80 6.37
N ASP A 83 5.37 -15.01 7.26
CA ASP A 83 4.39 -15.51 8.23
C ASP A 83 3.19 -16.16 7.51
N SER A 84 2.68 -15.52 6.44
CA SER A 84 1.56 -16.05 5.63
C SER A 84 1.87 -17.32 4.83
N GLN A 85 3.15 -17.67 4.63
CA GLN A 85 3.57 -18.90 3.95
C GLN A 85 3.85 -20.07 4.91
N THR A 86 3.90 -19.79 6.21
CA THR A 86 4.21 -20.79 7.24
C THR A 86 2.96 -21.30 7.98
N GLU A 87 1.80 -20.67 7.74
CA GLU A 87 0.46 -21.13 8.13
C GLU A 87 -0.21 -21.96 7.02
#